data_AF-A0A4Y7TKM6-F1
#
_entry.id   AF-A0A4Y7TKM6-F1
#
_cell.length_a   1.000
_cell.length_b   1.000
_cell.length_c   1.000
_cell.angle_alpha   90.00
_cell.angle_beta   90.00
_cell.angle_gamma   90.00
#
_symmetry.space_group_name_H-M   'P 1'
#
loop_
_entity.id
_entity.type
_entity.pdbx_description
1 polymer ?
#
loop_
_entity_poly.entity_id
_entity_poly.type
_entity_poly.pdbx_seq_one_letter_code
_entity_poly.pdbx_strand_id
1 'polypeptide(L)'
;MSQASSSKQPARVDDGEIDRLLSRQANALQREVEVERILKAFKLNPYDIIDVDENATPEEIKKKYKQTSLFIHPDKCPHERAPEAFDLLKKAETELSDKDKREELDAVINQARKRVLEDLELPTTTPHNDYKLKGLNPTFKQRLRAKSKELLIEEELRRRKAIKMNLANEGLEARKKEDEVNARKRKAEDQQAWEAGRDERVGSWRNFAQSKEKKKKKQKIAILG
;
A
#
# COMPACT_ATOMS: atom_id res chain seq x y z
N MET A 1 89.06 7.02 -1.72
CA MET A 1 87.76 7.70 -1.89
C MET A 1 86.69 6.63 -1.84
N SER A 2 85.96 6.52 -0.74
CA SER A 2 84.94 5.48 -0.52
C SER A 2 83.59 6.18 -0.48
N GLN A 3 82.77 6.04 -1.53
CA GLN A 3 81.38 6.45 -1.52
C GLN A 3 80.52 5.21 -1.32
N ALA A 4 80.01 5.04 -0.10
CA ALA A 4 79.00 4.03 0.20
C ALA A 4 77.64 4.56 -0.29
N SER A 5 77.11 3.94 -1.34
CA SER A 5 75.76 4.18 -1.85
C SER A 5 74.75 3.60 -0.85
N SER A 6 74.03 4.48 -0.16
CA SER A 6 72.95 4.09 0.76
C SER A 6 71.72 3.66 -0.04
N SER A 7 71.53 2.35 -0.18
CA SER A 7 70.31 1.76 -0.74
C SER A 7 69.17 1.90 0.28
N LYS A 8 68.22 2.82 0.03
CA LYS A 8 66.93 2.85 0.74
C LYS A 8 66.21 1.52 0.50
N GLN A 9 66.14 0.67 1.52
CA GLN A 9 65.26 -0.50 1.48
C GLN A 9 63.80 -0.04 1.33
N PRO A 10 62.96 -0.75 0.55
CA PRO A 10 61.54 -0.46 0.51
C PRO A 10 60.95 -0.58 1.91
N ALA A 11 60.14 0.39 2.32
CA ALA A 11 59.48 0.38 3.62
C ALA A 11 58.72 -0.95 3.79
N ARG A 12 59.12 -1.75 4.79
CA ARG A 12 58.36 -2.93 5.19
C ARG A 12 57.01 -2.45 5.67
N VAL A 13 55.96 -2.82 4.95
CA VAL A 13 54.58 -2.59 5.40
C VAL A 13 54.41 -3.37 6.69
N ASP A 14 54.05 -2.68 7.78
CA ASP A 14 53.81 -3.31 9.07
C ASP A 14 52.61 -4.26 8.96
N ASP A 15 52.77 -5.52 9.33
CA ASP A 15 51.70 -6.53 9.24
C ASP A 15 50.43 -6.09 10.00
N GLY A 16 50.60 -5.31 11.08
CA GLY A 16 49.49 -4.72 11.83
C GLY A 16 48.74 -3.59 11.10
N GLU A 17 49.40 -2.87 10.18
CA GLU A 17 48.76 -1.86 9.34
C GLU A 17 47.92 -2.52 8.23
N ILE A 18 48.41 -3.62 7.67
CA ILE A 18 47.67 -4.44 6.69
C ILE A 18 46.38 -4.99 7.31
N ASP A 19 46.46 -5.57 8.52
CA ASP A 19 45.29 -6.15 9.19
C ASP A 19 44.20 -5.10 9.51
N ARG A 20 44.61 -3.89 9.91
CA ARG A 20 43.68 -2.76 10.14
C ARG A 20 43.00 -2.30 8.86
N LEU A 21 43.74 -2.22 7.76
CA LEU A 21 43.19 -1.83 6.45
C LEU A 21 42.21 -2.89 5.93
N LEU A 22 42.58 -4.17 6.02
CA LEU A 22 41.71 -5.28 5.65
C LEU A 22 40.44 -5.30 6.49
N SER A 23 40.55 -5.11 7.80
CA SER A 23 39.41 -5.03 8.72
C SER A 23 38.49 -3.85 8.39
N ARG A 24 39.05 -2.68 8.04
CA ARG A 24 38.25 -1.51 7.64
C ARG A 24 37.50 -1.76 6.33
N GLN A 25 38.17 -2.37 5.35
CA GLN A 25 37.57 -2.69 4.05
C GLN A 25 36.49 -3.77 4.19
N ALA A 26 36.75 -4.82 4.97
CA ALA A 26 35.77 -5.86 5.26
C ALA A 26 34.50 -5.29 5.91
N ASN A 27 34.66 -4.40 6.89
CA ASN A 27 33.52 -3.71 7.51
C ASN A 27 32.76 -2.82 6.53
N ALA A 28 33.44 -2.14 5.61
CA ALA A 28 32.78 -1.33 4.58
C ALA A 28 31.93 -2.21 3.64
N LEU A 29 32.50 -3.31 3.14
CA LEU A 29 31.79 -4.27 2.29
C LEU A 29 30.59 -4.89 3.02
N GLN A 30 30.74 -5.25 4.29
CA GLN A 30 29.63 -5.77 5.09
C GLN A 30 28.50 -4.75 5.24
N ARG A 31 28.80 -3.46 5.40
CA ARG A 31 27.79 -2.40 5.42
C ARG A 31 27.04 -2.29 4.10
N GLU A 32 27.75 -2.33 2.98
CA GLU A 32 27.15 -2.28 1.63
C GLU A 32 26.24 -3.49 1.39
N VAL A 33 26.71 -4.69 1.74
CA VAL A 33 25.91 -5.92 1.65
C VAL A 33 24.63 -5.84 2.49
N GLU A 34 24.72 -5.28 3.69
CA GLU A 34 23.55 -5.11 4.56
C GLU A 34 22.57 -4.08 4.01
N VAL A 35 23.06 -2.97 3.45
CA VAL A 35 22.22 -1.98 2.75
C VAL A 35 21.49 -2.63 1.58
N GLU A 36 22.18 -3.41 0.75
CA GLU A 36 21.55 -4.12 -0.36
C GLU A 36 20.53 -5.16 0.12
N ARG A 37 20.82 -5.89 1.20
CA ARG A 37 19.90 -6.87 1.79
C ARG A 37 18.59 -6.20 2.18
N ILE A 38 18.65 -5.06 2.86
CA ILE A 38 17.47 -4.29 3.29
C ILE A 38 16.68 -3.78 2.08
N LEU A 39 17.34 -3.27 1.06
CA LEU A 39 16.68 -2.77 -0.15
C LEU A 39 16.03 -3.88 -0.98
N LYS A 40 16.61 -5.09 -0.97
CA LYS A 40 16.06 -6.30 -1.62
C LYS A 40 14.98 -6.99 -0.76
N ALA A 41 14.90 -6.69 0.53
CA ALA A 41 13.92 -7.28 1.42
C ALA A 41 12.49 -6.93 0.98
N PHE A 42 11.55 -7.82 1.32
CA PHE A 42 10.16 -7.66 0.91
C PHE A 42 9.49 -6.56 1.73
N LYS A 43 9.15 -5.45 1.08
CA LYS A 43 8.68 -4.21 1.73
C LYS A 43 7.41 -4.33 2.58
N LEU A 44 6.58 -5.35 2.34
CA LEU A 44 5.37 -5.61 3.14
C LEU A 44 5.63 -6.52 4.35
N ASN A 45 6.86 -7.04 4.51
CA ASN A 45 7.24 -7.83 5.68
C ASN A 45 8.34 -7.13 6.49
N PRO A 46 7.96 -6.36 7.54
CA PRO A 46 8.89 -5.74 8.47
C PRO A 46 9.91 -6.69 9.12
N TYR A 47 9.55 -7.94 9.40
CA TYR A 47 10.45 -8.92 10.03
C TYR A 47 11.64 -9.26 9.14
N ASP A 48 11.43 -9.39 7.83
CA ASP A 48 12.50 -9.65 6.86
C ASP A 48 13.41 -8.42 6.67
N ILE A 49 12.87 -7.20 6.82
CA ILE A 49 13.64 -5.96 6.73
C ILE A 49 14.62 -5.85 7.91
N ILE A 50 14.15 -6.08 9.14
CA ILE A 50 14.99 -6.01 10.36
C ILE A 50 15.88 -7.25 10.52
N ASP A 51 15.56 -8.34 9.81
CA ASP A 51 16.20 -9.66 9.91
C ASP A 51 16.06 -10.27 11.31
N VAL A 52 14.80 -10.41 11.73
CA VAL A 52 14.42 -11.10 12.97
C VAL A 52 13.40 -12.21 12.69
N ASP A 53 13.23 -13.10 13.66
CA ASP A 53 12.20 -14.14 13.58
C ASP A 53 10.81 -13.53 13.76
N GLU A 54 9.80 -14.19 13.20
CA GLU A 54 8.41 -13.74 13.32
C GLU A 54 7.91 -13.82 14.79
N ASN A 55 8.53 -14.65 15.62
CA ASN A 55 8.25 -14.73 17.06
C ASN A 55 9.13 -13.81 17.92
N ALA A 56 9.94 -12.92 17.31
CA ALA A 56 10.86 -12.08 18.04
C ALA A 56 10.13 -11.15 19.03
N THR A 57 10.66 -11.02 20.23
CA THR A 57 10.12 -10.10 21.25
C THR A 57 10.31 -8.64 20.82
N PRO A 58 9.48 -7.70 21.32
CA PRO A 58 9.68 -6.28 21.08
C PRO A 58 11.09 -5.78 21.44
N GLU A 59 11.69 -6.36 22.48
CA GLU A 59 13.05 -6.03 22.91
C GLU A 59 14.11 -6.48 21.90
N GLU A 60 13.98 -7.69 21.36
CA GLU A 60 14.87 -8.22 20.32
C GLU A 60 14.78 -7.40 19.03
N ILE A 61 13.56 -7.03 18.62
CA ILE A 61 13.32 -6.17 17.45
C ILE A 61 14.03 -4.83 17.63
N LYS A 62 13.83 -4.18 18.79
CA LYS A 62 14.47 -2.90 19.11
C LYS A 62 15.99 -2.99 19.19
N LYS A 63 16.51 -4.09 19.74
CA LYS A 63 17.95 -4.34 19.84
C LYS A 63 18.58 -4.51 18.46
N LYS A 64 17.98 -5.34 17.60
CA LYS A 64 18.44 -5.56 16.22
C LYS A 64 18.34 -4.29 15.39
N TYR A 65 17.23 -3.56 15.50
CA TYR A 65 17.07 -2.24 14.87
C TYR A 65 18.21 -1.29 15.24
N LYS A 66 18.50 -1.12 16.54
CA LYS A 66 19.60 -0.25 17.01
C LYS A 66 20.96 -0.69 16.47
N GLN A 67 21.23 -1.99 16.45
CA GLN A 67 22.48 -2.52 15.91
C GLN A 67 22.61 -2.22 14.41
N THR A 68 21.58 -2.56 13.62
CA THR A 68 21.61 -2.40 12.16
C THR A 68 21.61 -0.92 11.76
N SER A 69 20.79 -0.09 12.41
CA SER A 69 20.73 1.37 12.13
C SER A 69 22.07 2.06 12.36
N LEU A 70 22.79 1.74 13.43
CA LEU A 70 24.13 2.27 13.68
C LEU A 70 25.16 1.74 12.67
N PHE A 71 24.96 0.52 12.17
CA PHE A 71 25.83 -0.12 11.20
C PHE A 71 25.67 0.51 9.80
N ILE A 72 24.44 0.76 9.36
CA ILE A 72 24.14 1.31 8.02
C ILE A 72 23.93 2.83 8.01
N HIS A 73 24.15 3.53 9.12
CA HIS A 73 23.92 4.97 9.22
C HIS A 73 24.63 5.73 8.08
N PRO A 74 23.98 6.68 7.40
CA PRO A 74 24.55 7.37 6.23
C PRO A 74 25.89 8.06 6.52
N ASP A 75 26.09 8.58 7.75
CA ASP A 75 27.39 9.16 8.15
C ASP A 75 28.55 8.15 8.19
N LYS A 76 28.27 6.87 8.44
CA LYS A 76 29.29 5.81 8.59
C LYS A 76 29.41 4.92 7.35
N CYS A 77 28.36 4.88 6.53
CA CYS A 77 28.27 4.08 5.32
C CYS A 77 28.18 5.00 4.10
N PRO A 78 29.25 5.17 3.31
CA PRO A 78 29.27 6.06 2.15
C PRO A 78 28.47 5.52 0.93
N HIS A 79 27.61 4.52 1.12
CA HIS A 79 26.79 3.95 0.06
C HIS A 79 25.65 4.90 -0.31
N GLU A 80 25.47 5.19 -1.61
CA GLU A 80 24.50 6.19 -2.11
C GLU A 80 23.07 5.95 -1.62
N ARG A 81 22.66 4.68 -1.51
CA ARG A 81 21.32 4.27 -1.06
C ARG A 81 21.21 3.94 0.43
N ALA A 82 22.24 4.24 1.23
CA ALA A 82 22.18 4.05 2.69
C ALA A 82 21.02 4.82 3.34
N PRO A 83 20.69 6.07 2.94
CA PRO A 83 19.51 6.78 3.46
C PRO A 83 18.20 6.03 3.19
N GLU A 84 18.00 5.51 1.97
CA GLU A 84 16.80 4.76 1.60
C GLU A 84 16.66 3.48 2.44
N ALA A 85 17.74 2.74 2.65
CA ALA A 85 17.74 1.54 3.49
C ALA A 85 17.46 1.88 4.96
N PHE A 86 18.02 2.98 5.46
CA PHE A 86 17.78 3.47 6.82
C PHE A 86 16.31 3.84 7.04
N ASP A 87 15.69 4.52 6.09
CA ASP A 87 14.26 4.88 6.16
C ASP A 87 13.35 3.65 6.14
N LEU A 88 13.66 2.65 5.30
CA LEU A 88 12.95 1.37 5.30
C LEU A 88 13.07 0.64 6.64
N LEU A 89 14.27 0.60 7.19
CA LEU A 89 14.53 -0.03 8.49
C LEU A 89 13.75 0.68 9.61
N LYS A 90 13.74 2.03 9.61
CA LYS A 90 12.98 2.84 10.56
C LYS A 90 11.47 2.62 10.44
N LYS A 91 10.95 2.57 9.21
CA LYS A 91 9.53 2.29 8.95
C LYS A 91 9.15 0.91 9.49
N ALA A 92 9.97 -0.11 9.23
CA ALA A 92 9.73 -1.47 9.71
C ALA A 92 9.68 -1.54 11.24
N GLU A 93 10.58 -0.86 11.95
CA GLU A 93 10.56 -0.84 13.42
C GLU A 93 9.34 -0.09 13.97
N THR A 94 8.91 0.99 13.32
CA THR A 94 7.69 1.72 13.71
C THR A 94 6.45 0.86 13.55
N GLU A 95 6.38 0.08 12.46
CA GLU A 95 5.26 -0.83 12.18
C GLU A 95 5.21 -2.00 13.18
N LEU A 96 6.36 -2.59 13.54
CA LEU A 96 6.43 -3.66 14.54
C LEU A 96 6.28 -3.18 15.99
N SER A 97 6.51 -1.88 16.23
CA SER A 97 6.28 -1.26 17.54
C SER A 97 4.80 -0.93 17.78
N ASP A 98 4.03 -0.74 16.71
CA ASP A 98 2.59 -0.54 16.75
C ASP A 98 1.88 -1.88 16.96
N LYS A 99 1.18 -2.01 18.09
CA LYS A 99 0.57 -3.27 18.50
C LYS A 99 -0.48 -3.75 17.50
N ASP A 100 -1.31 -2.84 16.99
CA ASP A 100 -2.44 -3.21 16.12
C ASP A 100 -1.92 -3.69 14.75
N LYS A 101 -0.95 -2.96 14.18
CA LYS A 101 -0.32 -3.36 12.91
C LYS A 101 0.47 -4.65 13.03
N ARG A 102 1.16 -4.83 14.17
CA ARG A 102 1.87 -6.07 14.44
C ARG A 102 0.91 -7.25 14.55
N GLU A 103 -0.22 -7.09 15.22
CA GLU A 103 -1.23 -8.14 15.34
C GLU A 103 -1.82 -8.54 13.99
N GLU A 104 -2.12 -7.56 13.12
CA GLU A 104 -2.56 -7.83 11.74
C GLU A 104 -1.50 -8.62 10.96
N LEU A 105 -0.24 -8.18 11.01
CA LEU A 105 0.87 -8.87 10.33
C LEU A 105 1.09 -10.29 10.87
N ASP A 106 1.08 -10.47 12.19
CA ASP A 106 1.25 -11.75 12.85
C ASP A 106 0.09 -12.70 12.52
N ALA A 107 -1.13 -12.20 12.35
CA ALA A 107 -2.27 -13.00 11.89
C ALA A 107 -2.04 -13.57 10.48
N VAL A 108 -1.52 -12.77 9.56
CA VAL A 108 -1.19 -13.19 8.19
C VAL A 108 -0.06 -14.22 8.18
N ILE A 109 0.99 -14.00 8.98
CA ILE A 109 2.12 -14.93 9.11
C ILE A 109 1.67 -16.25 9.74
N ASN A 110 0.80 -16.20 10.76
CA ASN A 110 0.23 -17.39 11.37
C ASN A 110 -0.65 -18.17 10.38
N GLN A 111 -1.40 -17.47 9.52
CA GLN A 111 -2.12 -18.10 8.41
C GLN A 111 -1.16 -18.76 7.41
N ALA A 112 -0.06 -18.09 7.06
CA ALA A 112 0.98 -18.64 6.19
C ALA A 112 1.59 -19.91 6.80
N ARG A 113 1.90 -19.89 8.10
CA ARG A 113 2.42 -21.05 8.84
C ARG A 113 1.46 -22.22 8.77
N LYS A 114 0.16 -22.00 9.00
CA LYS A 114 -0.86 -23.06 8.90
C LYS A 114 -0.89 -23.68 7.51
N ARG A 115 -0.90 -22.85 6.46
CA ARG A 115 -0.85 -23.33 5.08
C ARG A 115 0.41 -24.15 4.78
N VAL A 116 1.58 -23.71 5.25
CA VAL A 116 2.83 -24.47 5.06
C VAL A 116 2.79 -25.81 5.81
N LEU A 117 2.20 -25.87 7.00
CA LEU A 117 2.03 -27.13 7.74
C LEU A 117 1.05 -28.06 7.02
N GLU A 118 -0.05 -27.54 6.48
CA GLU A 118 -1.01 -28.28 5.65
C GLU A 118 -0.35 -28.82 4.37
N ASP A 119 0.44 -28.01 3.67
CA ASP A 119 1.21 -28.42 2.47
C ASP A 119 2.25 -29.52 2.79
N LEU A 120 2.68 -29.63 4.04
CA LEU A 120 3.58 -30.68 4.54
C LEU A 120 2.83 -31.87 5.16
N GLU A 121 1.49 -31.87 5.10
CA GLU A 121 0.61 -32.88 5.72
C GLU A 121 0.83 -33.02 7.24
N LEU A 122 1.21 -31.93 7.89
CA LEU A 122 1.43 -31.86 9.34
C LEU A 122 0.25 -31.17 10.04
N PRO A 123 -0.04 -31.54 11.31
CA PRO A 123 -1.01 -30.82 12.11
C PRO A 123 -0.68 -29.33 12.22
N THR A 124 -1.69 -28.46 12.12
CA THR A 124 -1.51 -27.00 12.30
C THR A 124 -1.06 -26.61 13.70
N THR A 125 -1.14 -27.53 14.66
CA THR A 125 -0.66 -27.40 16.04
C THR A 125 0.81 -27.79 16.22
N THR A 126 1.51 -28.22 15.16
CA THR A 126 2.92 -28.61 15.22
C THR A 126 3.78 -27.46 15.76
N PRO A 127 4.56 -27.70 16.84
CA PRO A 127 5.36 -26.66 17.48
C PRO A 127 6.57 -26.26 16.62
N HIS A 128 7.12 -25.07 16.87
CA HIS A 128 8.23 -24.50 16.09
C HIS A 128 9.51 -25.35 16.11
N ASN A 129 9.80 -26.04 17.22
CA ASN A 129 11.01 -26.85 17.39
C ASN A 129 10.79 -28.35 17.11
N ASP A 130 9.69 -28.71 16.45
CA ASP A 130 9.43 -30.11 16.09
C ASP A 130 10.55 -30.63 15.18
N TYR A 131 11.02 -31.86 15.43
CA TYR A 131 12.05 -32.50 14.61
C TYR A 131 11.58 -32.69 13.16
N LYS A 132 10.27 -32.84 12.93
CA LYS A 132 9.69 -32.97 11.58
C LYS A 132 9.89 -31.72 10.72
N LEU A 133 10.15 -30.57 11.33
CA LEU A 133 10.44 -29.32 10.62
C LEU A 133 11.94 -29.17 10.29
N LYS A 134 12.80 -30.04 10.84
CA LYS A 134 14.26 -30.02 10.62
C LYS A 134 14.61 -30.86 9.39
N GLY A 135 15.64 -30.44 8.66
CA GLY A 135 16.14 -31.17 7.48
C GLY A 135 15.28 -31.05 6.22
N LEU A 136 14.22 -30.24 6.22
CA LEU A 136 13.42 -29.97 5.03
C LEU A 136 14.23 -29.20 3.97
N ASN A 137 13.98 -29.52 2.70
CA ASN A 137 14.51 -28.77 1.57
C ASN A 137 13.38 -28.40 0.59
N PRO A 138 13.09 -27.11 0.34
CA PRO A 138 13.57 -25.94 1.08
C PRO A 138 13.21 -26.01 2.58
N THR A 139 13.99 -25.31 3.40
CA THR A 139 13.82 -25.27 4.86
C THR A 139 12.45 -24.71 5.25
N PHE A 140 11.96 -25.05 6.45
CA PHE A 140 10.68 -24.53 6.93
C PHE A 140 10.62 -23.00 6.92
N LYS A 141 11.70 -22.33 7.35
CA LYS A 141 11.80 -20.86 7.34
C LYS A 141 11.69 -20.28 5.93
N GLN A 142 12.30 -20.92 4.93
CA GLN A 142 12.19 -20.49 3.53
C GLN A 142 10.76 -20.67 2.99
N ARG A 143 10.12 -21.80 3.30
CA ARG A 143 8.71 -22.05 2.93
C ARG A 143 7.77 -21.03 3.57
N LEU A 144 7.96 -20.77 4.86
CA LEU A 144 7.19 -19.77 5.60
C LEU A 144 7.35 -18.38 4.99
N ARG A 145 8.59 -17.91 4.77
CA ARG A 145 8.86 -16.62 4.12
C ARG A 145 8.20 -16.52 2.74
N ALA A 146 8.31 -17.57 1.92
CA ALA A 146 7.68 -17.60 0.61
C ALA A 146 6.14 -17.51 0.71
N LYS A 147 5.53 -18.26 1.63
CA LYS A 147 4.08 -18.27 1.80
C LYS A 147 3.53 -16.99 2.42
N SER A 148 4.23 -16.42 3.41
CA SER A 148 3.90 -15.12 4.00
C SER A 148 3.96 -14.02 2.95
N LYS A 149 4.97 -14.03 2.08
CA LYS A 149 5.07 -13.08 0.96
C LYS A 149 3.88 -13.19 0.01
N GLU A 150 3.47 -14.40 -0.38
CA GLU A 150 2.30 -14.63 -1.24
C GLU A 150 1.03 -14.04 -0.62
N LEU A 151 0.77 -14.35 0.65
CA LEU A 151 -0.41 -13.90 1.39
C LEU A 151 -0.47 -12.39 1.57
N LEU A 152 0.65 -11.76 1.96
CA LEU A 152 0.74 -10.31 2.10
C LEU A 152 0.51 -9.58 0.78
N ILE A 153 0.98 -10.13 -0.35
CA ILE A 153 0.69 -9.59 -1.68
C ILE A 153 -0.80 -9.71 -1.98
N GLU A 154 -1.40 -10.87 -1.73
CA GLU A 154 -2.82 -11.12 -1.99
C GLU A 154 -3.71 -10.16 -1.19
N GLU A 155 -3.42 -9.96 0.09
CA GLU A 155 -4.16 -9.08 0.98
C GLU A 155 -4.01 -7.60 0.58
N GLU A 156 -2.79 -7.15 0.25
CA GLU A 156 -2.57 -5.78 -0.23
C GLU A 156 -3.29 -5.52 -1.56
N LEU A 157 -3.31 -6.49 -2.47
CA LEU A 157 -4.09 -6.41 -3.71
C LEU A 157 -5.59 -6.35 -3.43
N ARG A 158 -6.07 -7.15 -2.48
CA ARG A 158 -7.48 -7.15 -2.04
C ARG A 158 -7.86 -5.80 -1.43
N ARG A 159 -7.02 -5.25 -0.56
CA ARG A 159 -7.19 -3.92 0.06
C ARG A 159 -7.27 -2.83 -1.01
N ARG A 160 -6.33 -2.81 -1.96
CA ARG A 160 -6.34 -1.84 -3.07
C ARG A 160 -7.59 -1.94 -3.93
N LYS A 161 -8.03 -3.16 -4.24
CA LYS A 161 -9.25 -3.40 -5.02
C LYS A 161 -10.50 -2.92 -4.27
N ALA A 162 -10.58 -3.19 -2.96
CA ALA A 162 -11.68 -2.72 -2.12
C ALA A 162 -11.74 -1.20 -2.05
N ILE A 163 -10.61 -0.51 -1.83
CA ILE A 163 -10.54 0.96 -1.82
C ILE A 163 -11.01 1.53 -3.17
N LYS A 164 -10.51 0.97 -4.29
CA LYS A 164 -10.89 1.41 -5.63
C LYS A 164 -12.40 1.19 -5.90
N MET A 165 -12.95 0.07 -5.47
CA MET A 165 -14.37 -0.24 -5.61
C MET A 165 -15.24 0.70 -4.78
N ASN A 166 -14.85 0.98 -3.53
CA ASN A 166 -15.58 1.91 -2.66
C ASN A 166 -15.61 3.33 -3.24
N LEU A 167 -14.46 3.83 -3.73
CA LEU A 167 -14.39 5.14 -4.38
C LEU A 167 -15.25 5.20 -5.65
N ALA A 168 -15.26 4.14 -6.46
CA ALA A 168 -16.10 4.06 -7.64
C ALA A 168 -17.60 4.05 -7.28
N ASN A 169 -17.98 3.33 -6.22
CA ASN A 169 -19.36 3.29 -5.73
C ASN A 169 -19.80 4.66 -5.19
N GLU A 170 -18.96 5.32 -4.38
CA GLU A 170 -19.21 6.66 -3.87
C GLU A 170 -19.38 7.68 -5.01
N GLY A 171 -18.52 7.60 -6.04
CA GLY A 171 -18.64 8.44 -7.22
C GLY A 171 -19.93 8.20 -8.03
N LEU A 172 -20.35 6.94 -8.17
CA LEU A 172 -21.62 6.60 -8.82
C LEU A 172 -22.82 7.09 -8.02
N GLU A 173 -22.78 6.97 -6.69
CA GLU A 173 -23.84 7.45 -5.81
C GLU A 173 -23.94 8.98 -5.84
N ALA A 174 -22.80 9.69 -5.82
CA ALA A 174 -22.75 11.14 -5.96
C ALA A 174 -23.36 11.62 -7.28
N ARG A 175 -23.00 10.97 -8.41
CA ARG A 175 -23.59 11.28 -9.73
C ARG A 175 -25.10 11.05 -9.77
N LYS A 176 -25.59 9.94 -9.21
CA LYS A 176 -27.02 9.66 -9.12
C LYS A 176 -27.77 10.75 -8.34
N LYS A 177 -27.19 11.18 -7.22
CA LYS A 177 -27.77 12.25 -6.38
C LYS A 177 -27.79 13.59 -7.11
N GLU A 178 -26.73 13.92 -7.84
CA GLU A 178 -26.67 15.14 -8.66
C GLU A 178 -27.69 15.10 -9.80
N ASP A 179 -27.80 13.97 -10.51
CA ASP A 179 -28.79 13.78 -11.58
C ASP A 179 -30.23 13.89 -11.05
N GLU A 180 -30.52 13.35 -9.85
CA GLU A 180 -31.82 13.48 -9.20
C GLU A 180 -32.15 14.95 -8.84
N VAL A 181 -31.20 15.66 -8.25
CA VAL A 181 -31.34 17.09 -7.93
C VAL A 181 -31.57 17.90 -9.20
N ASN A 182 -30.80 17.64 -10.26
CA ASN A 182 -30.94 18.31 -11.55
C ASN A 182 -32.29 17.98 -12.22
N ALA A 183 -32.75 16.72 -12.16
CA ALA A 183 -34.05 16.34 -12.67
C ALA A 183 -35.19 17.01 -11.89
N ARG A 184 -35.07 17.12 -10.57
CA ARG A 184 -36.03 17.84 -9.73
C ARG A 184 -36.04 19.34 -10.05
N LYS A 185 -34.86 19.92 -10.24
CA LYS A 185 -34.70 21.32 -10.65
C LYS A 185 -35.35 21.58 -12.01
N ARG A 186 -35.06 20.75 -13.02
CA ARG A 186 -35.69 20.83 -14.35
C ARG A 186 -37.21 20.74 -14.27
N LYS A 187 -37.75 19.76 -13.52
CA LYS A 187 -39.21 19.64 -13.33
C LYS A 187 -39.82 20.86 -12.65
N ALA A 188 -39.14 21.44 -11.68
CA ALA A 188 -39.59 22.66 -11.00
C ALA A 188 -39.59 23.87 -11.96
N GLU A 189 -38.53 24.02 -12.76
CA GLU A 189 -38.41 25.06 -13.80
C GLU A 189 -39.49 24.90 -14.89
N ASP A 190 -39.72 23.68 -15.37
CA ASP A 190 -40.77 23.37 -16.35
C ASP A 190 -42.17 23.68 -15.80
N GLN A 191 -42.44 23.31 -14.55
CA GLN A 191 -43.71 23.61 -13.88
C GLN A 191 -43.88 25.13 -13.72
N GLN A 192 -42.83 25.84 -13.29
CA GLN A 192 -42.86 27.28 -13.14
C GLN A 192 -43.11 27.98 -14.49
N ALA A 193 -42.43 27.55 -15.55
CA ALA A 193 -42.64 28.07 -16.91
C ALA A 193 -44.06 27.77 -17.42
N TRP A 194 -44.59 26.57 -17.14
CA TRP A 194 -45.98 26.23 -17.44
C TRP A 194 -46.94 27.17 -16.70
N GLU A 195 -46.74 27.39 -15.39
CA GLU A 195 -47.60 28.28 -14.61
C GLU A 195 -47.53 29.74 -15.04
N ALA A 196 -46.35 30.25 -15.41
CA ALA A 196 -46.19 31.60 -15.93
C ALA A 196 -47.01 31.82 -17.21
N GLY A 197 -47.07 30.82 -18.11
CA GLY A 197 -47.92 30.87 -19.31
C GLY A 197 -49.40 30.56 -19.08
N ARG A 198 -49.85 30.35 -17.83
CA ARG A 198 -51.22 29.91 -17.53
C ARG A 198 -52.26 30.93 -17.98
N ASP A 199 -52.08 32.20 -17.63
CA ASP A 199 -53.07 33.24 -17.91
C ASP A 199 -53.26 33.49 -19.41
N GLU A 200 -52.17 33.44 -20.17
CA GLU A 200 -52.20 33.55 -21.63
C GLU A 200 -52.93 32.36 -22.27
N ARG A 201 -52.67 31.14 -21.80
CA ARG A 201 -53.38 29.93 -22.26
C ARG A 201 -54.87 29.96 -21.90
N VAL A 202 -55.22 30.36 -20.68
CA VAL A 202 -56.61 30.50 -20.23
C VAL A 202 -57.33 31.59 -21.02
N GLY A 203 -56.67 32.73 -21.26
CA GLY A 203 -57.18 33.80 -22.11
C GLY A 203 -57.45 33.32 -23.55
N SER A 204 -56.49 32.63 -24.15
CA SER A 204 -56.62 32.04 -25.49
C SER A 204 -57.77 31.02 -25.57
N TRP A 205 -57.94 30.18 -24.54
CA TRP A 205 -59.04 29.21 -24.47
C TRP A 205 -60.40 29.90 -24.31
N ARG A 206 -60.51 30.93 -23.46
CA ARG A 206 -61.73 31.73 -23.31
C ARG A 206 -62.14 32.37 -24.64
N ASN A 207 -61.19 32.94 -25.37
CA ASN A 207 -61.42 33.53 -26.69
C ASN A 207 -61.88 32.48 -27.71
N PHE A 208 -61.27 31.29 -27.71
CA PHE A 208 -61.69 30.17 -28.56
C PHE A 208 -63.11 29.70 -28.24
N ALA A 209 -63.46 29.55 -26.95
CA ALA A 209 -64.78 29.15 -26.51
C ALA A 209 -65.86 30.17 -26.92
N GLN A 210 -65.60 31.46 -26.72
CA GLN A 210 -66.49 32.53 -27.19
C GLN A 210 -66.64 32.54 -28.72
N SER A 211 -65.56 32.31 -29.47
CA SER A 211 -65.60 32.21 -30.93
C SER A 211 -66.45 31.02 -31.39
N LYS A 212 -66.35 29.87 -30.71
CA LYS A 212 -67.15 28.67 -30.99
C LYS A 212 -68.63 28.88 -30.70
N GLU A 213 -68.99 29.57 -29.61
CA GLU A 213 -70.37 29.96 -29.34
C GLU A 213 -70.94 30.91 -30.39
N LYS A 214 -70.15 31.92 -30.80
CA LYS A 214 -70.54 32.85 -31.88
C LYS A 214 -70.77 32.09 -33.20
N LYS A 215 -69.93 31.10 -33.52
CA LYS A 215 -70.10 30.25 -34.72
C LYS A 215 -71.36 29.37 -34.63
N LYS A 216 -71.66 28.77 -33.47
CA LYS A 216 -72.92 28.04 -33.23
C LYS A 216 -74.15 28.93 -33.34
N LYS A 217 -74.11 30.16 -32.80
CA LYS A 217 -75.22 31.13 -32.94
C LYS A 217 -75.44 31.53 -34.41
N LYS A 218 -74.36 31.81 -35.16
CA LYS A 218 -74.46 32.08 -36.61
C LYS A 218 -75.01 30.90 -37.41
N GLN A 219 -74.61 29.67 -37.10
CA GLN A 219 -75.19 28.47 -37.74
C GLN A 219 -76.67 28.27 -37.39
N LYS A 220 -77.10 28.51 -36.14
CA LYS A 220 -78.52 28.43 -35.76
C LYS A 220 -79.38 29.48 -36.47
N ILE A 221 -78.85 30.69 -36.64
CA ILE A 221 -79.54 31.77 -37.37
C ILE A 221 -79.64 31.43 -38.87
N ALA A 222 -78.60 30.86 -39.47
CA ALA A 222 -78.58 30.44 -40.87
C ALA A 222 -79.45 29.19 -41.19
N ILE A 223 -79.97 28.49 -40.17
CA ILE A 223 -80.89 27.35 -40.32
C ILE A 223 -82.36 27.80 -40.15
N LEU A 224 -82.60 28.99 -39.58
CA LEU A 224 -83.93 29.53 -39.27
C LEU A 224 -84.39 30.68 -40.19
N GLY A 225 -83.59 31.02 -41.20
CA GLY A 225 -83.95 31.96 -42.28
C GLY A 225 -83.77 31.28 -43.62
#